data_AF-A0A1F3DF21-F1
#
_entry.id   AF-A0A1F3DF21-F1
#
_cell.length_a   1.000
_cell.length_b   1.000
_cell.length_c   1.000
_cell.angle_alpha   90.00
_cell.angle_beta   90.00
_cell.angle_gamma   90.00
#
_symmetry.space_group_name_H-M   'P 1'
#
loop_
_entity.id
_entity.type
_entity.pdbx_description
1 polymer ?
#
loop_
_entity_poly.entity_id
_entity_poly.type
_entity_poly.pdbx_seq_one_letter_code
_entity_poly.pdbx_strand_id
1 'polypeptide(L)'
;MEVQEKYNKELIFKIQSLTVEQNFLLNKLIEKKLRKLSLRTYHALIEYLNNNITITNFNERIFSHKNFSYYDIKNVGVKSVKELTGFQTEILKLTDMISVHKSEQELYYEYFLLYLKEYYNIQSNHFAEISSFYNKTEKILLFKTLQILLDNDYIFVSKKKTIFKNYCNNNTNNSNKIKDLAEFVYLTRTRIRQLRKQLYGKFSVYFEILKHIDKKQIYFYDIDLNQTYITIDNILVEKINKKENVNFNLLFISNVLSVLSENTHSYIGKEKQKGLYNNGIKYEWEKKYLIVIKLTNIFDFTLIVEDVAKRLKERINKTYWFDFNKYVLSFYKSKKITNINVISEICKKILFSEFMLVIDSKNIILFEQNTFKKLPEYIEELLERERRPMNVYEMFDIFNKQIPKLFKSVGAIRSTCQRQRVNNIICFGRTSTYALKELVKTDINIKSGTIRDIVEEYLLQFDEPKHLFEIEKHIIRYRPNTNALSIMQNLRFDKSKRFVLFKNSHIGLNCKMNYYNNVLNFPRHTRKEFLK
;
A
#
# COMPACT_ATOMS: atom_id res chain seq x y z
N MET A 1 -61.18 22.05 28.38
CA MET A 1 -61.14 22.54 26.99
C MET A 1 -60.13 23.68 26.85
N GLU A 2 -60.19 24.73 27.68
CA GLU A 2 -59.27 25.89 27.62
C GLU A 2 -57.77 25.56 27.85
N VAL A 3 -57.44 24.61 28.73
CA VAL A 3 -56.04 24.21 28.98
C VAL A 3 -55.41 23.52 27.75
N GLN A 4 -56.21 22.74 27.02
CA GLN A 4 -55.77 22.03 25.81
C GLN A 4 -55.59 22.99 24.63
N GLU A 5 -56.50 23.99 24.49
CA GLU A 5 -56.37 25.03 23.47
C GLU A 5 -55.18 25.96 23.72
N LYS A 6 -54.89 26.30 24.98
CA LYS A 6 -53.72 27.09 25.35
C LYS A 6 -52.42 26.34 25.05
N TYR A 7 -52.34 25.06 25.41
CA TYR A 7 -51.19 24.20 25.12
C TYR A 7 -50.96 24.03 23.60
N ASN A 8 -52.03 23.85 22.82
CA ASN A 8 -51.92 23.76 21.36
C ASN A 8 -51.42 25.06 20.72
N LYS A 9 -51.85 26.24 21.19
CA LYS A 9 -51.36 27.54 20.67
C LYS A 9 -49.88 27.79 20.96
N GLU A 10 -49.44 27.51 22.18
CA GLU A 10 -48.03 27.66 22.58
C GLU A 10 -47.13 26.74 21.77
N LEU A 11 -47.62 25.55 21.44
CA LEU A 11 -46.87 24.55 20.68
C LEU A 11 -46.80 24.86 19.17
N ILE A 12 -47.88 25.38 18.57
CA ILE A 12 -47.85 25.90 17.19
C ILE A 12 -46.78 27.00 17.07
N PHE A 13 -46.72 27.90 18.06
CA PHE A 13 -45.70 28.94 18.10
C PHE A 13 -44.29 28.35 18.19
N LYS A 14 -44.07 27.34 19.05
CA LYS A 14 -42.77 26.64 19.14
C LYS A 14 -42.34 26.02 17.83
N ILE A 15 -43.25 25.36 17.11
CA ILE A 15 -42.96 24.76 15.79
C ILE A 15 -42.55 25.84 14.78
N GLN A 16 -43.27 26.97 14.77
CA GLN A 16 -42.97 28.10 13.88
C GLN A 16 -41.64 28.80 14.21
N SER A 17 -41.19 28.72 15.46
CA SER A 17 -39.95 29.34 15.92
C SER A 17 -38.71 28.44 15.82
N LEU A 18 -38.84 27.20 15.35
CA LEU A 18 -37.70 26.26 15.26
C LEU A 18 -36.65 26.76 14.26
N THR A 19 -35.37 26.67 14.62
CA THR A 19 -34.27 26.93 13.69
C THR A 19 -34.22 25.89 12.57
N VAL A 20 -33.41 26.14 11.54
CA VAL A 20 -33.21 25.19 10.42
C VAL A 20 -32.69 23.85 10.94
N GLU A 21 -31.73 23.87 11.86
CA GLU A 21 -31.12 22.69 12.47
C GLU A 21 -32.12 21.92 13.34
N GLN A 22 -32.87 22.64 14.17
CA GLN A 22 -33.93 22.05 15.01
C GLN A 22 -35.01 21.39 14.15
N ASN A 23 -35.47 22.05 13.08
CA ASN A 23 -36.44 21.52 12.13
C ASN A 23 -35.91 20.25 11.43
N PHE A 24 -34.70 20.32 10.88
CA PHE A 24 -34.06 19.19 10.20
C PHE A 24 -33.97 17.97 11.12
N LEU A 25 -33.56 18.18 12.37
CA LEU A 25 -33.38 17.12 13.34
C LEU A 25 -34.71 16.53 13.81
N LEU A 26 -35.69 17.37 14.11
CA LEU A 26 -37.03 16.94 14.50
C LEU A 26 -37.67 16.09 13.40
N ASN A 27 -37.55 16.52 12.13
CA ASN A 27 -38.04 15.75 10.98
C ASN A 27 -37.42 14.35 10.90
N LYS A 28 -36.11 14.21 11.15
CA LYS A 28 -35.45 12.89 11.21
C LYS A 28 -36.03 12.00 12.32
N LEU A 29 -36.30 12.55 13.49
CA LEU A 29 -36.89 11.78 14.59
C LEU A 29 -38.33 11.39 14.31
N ILE A 30 -39.12 12.31 13.74
CA ILE A 30 -40.50 12.03 13.31
C ILE A 30 -40.49 10.88 12.31
N GLU A 31 -39.65 10.91 11.29
CA GLU A 31 -39.53 9.83 10.31
C GLU A 31 -39.20 8.49 10.98
N LYS A 32 -38.25 8.49 11.92
CA LYS A 32 -37.87 7.27 12.66
C LYS A 32 -39.03 6.72 13.49
N LYS A 33 -39.77 7.59 14.18
CA LYS A 33 -40.92 7.21 15.00
C LYS A 33 -42.11 6.76 14.13
N LEU A 34 -42.30 7.40 12.99
CA LEU A 34 -43.33 7.06 12.00
C LEU A 34 -43.18 5.61 11.51
N ARG A 35 -41.94 5.16 11.30
CA ARG A 35 -41.63 3.76 10.90
C ARG A 35 -41.96 2.72 11.97
N LYS A 36 -42.25 3.12 13.21
CA LYS A 36 -42.70 2.21 14.28
C LYS A 36 -44.21 1.99 14.29
N LEU A 37 -44.96 2.75 13.50
CA LEU A 37 -46.39 2.55 13.34
C LEU A 37 -46.67 1.25 12.58
N SER A 38 -47.84 0.66 12.84
CA SER A 38 -48.35 -0.46 12.07
C SER A 38 -48.49 -0.08 10.59
N LEU A 39 -48.23 -1.03 9.68
CA LEU A 39 -48.26 -0.81 8.22
C LEU A 39 -49.51 -0.05 7.75
N ARG A 40 -50.68 -0.43 8.27
CA ARG A 40 -51.96 0.21 7.93
C ARG A 40 -52.01 1.67 8.37
N THR A 41 -51.65 1.94 9.63
CA THR A 41 -51.64 3.30 10.18
C THR A 41 -50.60 4.17 9.48
N TYR A 42 -49.41 3.62 9.21
CA TYR A 42 -48.34 4.26 8.47
C TYR A 42 -48.82 4.73 7.09
N HIS A 43 -49.39 3.82 6.29
CA HIS A 43 -49.83 4.14 4.93
C HIS A 43 -50.96 5.16 4.92
N ALA A 44 -51.94 5.04 5.81
CA ALA A 44 -53.04 5.99 5.90
C ALA A 44 -52.56 7.41 6.25
N LEU A 45 -51.62 7.53 7.21
CA LEU A 45 -51.05 8.82 7.59
C LEU A 45 -50.17 9.43 6.50
N ILE A 46 -49.31 8.62 5.86
CA ILE A 46 -48.46 9.06 4.75
C ILE A 46 -49.30 9.59 3.58
N GLU A 47 -50.38 8.88 3.22
CA GLU A 47 -51.32 9.29 2.18
C GLU A 47 -51.99 10.62 2.55
N TYR A 48 -52.49 10.75 3.78
CA TYR A 48 -53.07 12.00 4.28
C TYR A 48 -52.10 13.19 4.27
N LEU A 49 -50.81 12.93 4.51
CA LEU A 49 -49.77 13.95 4.50
C LEU A 49 -49.16 14.21 3.11
N ASN A 50 -49.72 13.63 2.04
CA ASN A 50 -49.19 13.70 0.67
C ASN A 50 -47.71 13.30 0.59
N ASN A 51 -47.28 12.27 1.32
CA ASN A 51 -45.89 11.84 1.44
C ASN A 51 -44.91 12.89 2.01
N ASN A 52 -45.40 13.99 2.60
CA ASN A 52 -44.57 15.01 3.25
C ASN A 52 -44.62 14.87 4.78
N ILE A 53 -43.59 14.28 5.37
CA ILE A 53 -43.55 13.94 6.81
C ILE A 53 -42.87 14.99 7.69
N THR A 54 -42.80 16.25 7.23
CA THR A 54 -42.17 17.34 7.97
C THR A 54 -43.06 17.85 9.11
N ILE A 55 -42.46 18.30 10.21
CA ILE A 55 -43.17 18.92 11.34
C ILE A 55 -44.04 20.10 10.88
N THR A 56 -43.58 20.86 9.87
CA THR A 56 -44.35 21.95 9.26
C THR A 56 -45.64 21.43 8.65
N ASN A 57 -45.60 20.34 7.87
CA ASN A 57 -46.81 19.74 7.28
C ASN A 57 -47.72 19.09 8.33
N PHE A 58 -47.14 18.46 9.37
CA PHE A 58 -47.92 18.02 10.54
C PHE A 58 -48.63 19.19 11.21
N ASN A 59 -47.94 20.32 11.38
CA ASN A 59 -48.51 21.50 11.99
C ASN A 59 -49.67 22.06 11.15
N GLU A 60 -49.49 22.17 9.83
CA GLU A 60 -50.50 22.70 8.91
C GLU A 60 -51.74 21.81 8.80
N ARG A 61 -51.56 20.48 8.67
CA ARG A 61 -52.66 19.56 8.37
C ARG A 61 -53.32 18.92 9.59
N ILE A 62 -52.63 18.92 10.73
CA ILE A 62 -53.06 18.19 11.93
C ILE A 62 -53.12 19.15 13.13
N PHE A 63 -52.00 19.75 13.54
CA PHE A 63 -51.94 20.44 14.85
C PHE A 63 -52.64 21.80 14.88
N SER A 64 -52.62 22.55 13.77
CA SER A 64 -53.24 23.87 13.66
C SER A 64 -54.74 23.81 13.29
N HIS A 65 -55.26 22.64 12.94
CA HIS A 65 -56.62 22.48 12.47
C HIS A 65 -57.58 22.22 13.63
N LYS A 66 -58.34 23.25 14.05
CA LYS A 66 -59.17 23.26 15.27
C LYS A 66 -60.10 22.05 15.46
N ASN A 67 -60.66 21.53 14.37
CA ASN A 67 -61.65 20.44 14.39
C ASN A 67 -61.10 19.15 13.79
N PHE A 68 -59.78 19.00 13.68
CA PHE A 68 -59.20 17.80 13.08
C PHE A 68 -59.44 16.57 13.96
N SER A 69 -59.87 15.47 13.34
CA SER A 69 -59.98 14.16 13.95
C SER A 69 -59.26 13.12 13.11
N TYR A 70 -58.50 12.22 13.75
CA TYR A 70 -57.88 11.11 13.04
C TYR A 70 -58.91 10.14 12.43
N TYR A 71 -60.16 10.17 12.88
CA TYR A 71 -61.24 9.42 12.25
C TYR A 71 -61.57 9.91 10.84
N ASP A 72 -61.19 11.14 10.49
CA ASP A 72 -61.44 11.73 9.17
C ASP A 72 -60.42 11.23 8.12
N ILE A 73 -59.35 10.57 8.55
CA ILE A 73 -58.37 9.98 7.63
C ILE A 73 -58.94 8.68 7.04
N LYS A 74 -58.94 8.60 5.70
CA LYS A 74 -59.35 7.40 4.96
C LYS A 74 -58.57 6.16 5.44
N ASN A 75 -59.28 5.03 5.57
CA ASN A 75 -58.74 3.73 6.00
C ASN A 75 -58.22 3.63 7.45
N VAL A 76 -58.44 4.66 8.28
CA VAL A 76 -58.13 4.67 9.72
C VAL A 76 -59.32 4.14 10.52
N GLY A 77 -59.07 3.18 11.40
CA GLY A 77 -60.06 2.67 12.37
C GLY A 77 -59.64 2.95 13.81
N VAL A 78 -60.46 2.54 14.78
CA VAL A 78 -60.25 2.82 16.23
C VAL A 78 -58.83 2.51 16.73
N LYS A 79 -58.26 1.36 16.32
CA LYS A 79 -56.89 0.97 16.69
C LYS A 79 -55.84 1.94 16.13
N SER A 80 -55.98 2.34 14.87
CA SER A 80 -55.09 3.30 14.21
C SER A 80 -55.23 4.69 14.82
N VAL A 81 -56.43 5.13 15.19
CA VAL A 81 -56.63 6.41 15.91
C VAL A 81 -55.83 6.41 17.22
N LYS A 82 -55.95 5.36 18.04
CA LYS A 82 -55.20 5.26 19.30
C LYS A 82 -53.68 5.32 19.08
N GLU A 83 -53.21 4.66 18.01
CA GLU A 83 -51.80 4.66 17.62
C GLU A 83 -51.34 6.06 17.17
N LEU A 84 -52.13 6.75 16.35
CA LEU A 84 -51.87 8.11 15.87
C LEU A 84 -51.89 9.16 16.97
N THR A 85 -52.81 9.05 17.94
CA THR A 85 -52.83 9.95 19.11
C THR A 85 -51.60 9.75 19.99
N GLY A 86 -51.16 8.48 20.14
CA GLY A 86 -49.91 8.16 20.84
C GLY A 86 -48.70 8.75 20.13
N PHE A 87 -48.64 8.57 18.81
CA PHE A 87 -47.59 9.12 17.95
C PHE A 87 -47.55 10.66 18.00
N GLN A 88 -48.69 11.33 17.90
CA GLN A 88 -48.79 12.78 18.08
C GLN A 88 -48.20 13.19 19.43
N THR A 89 -48.61 12.53 20.52
CA THR A 89 -48.08 12.84 21.86
C THR A 89 -46.55 12.71 21.90
N GLU A 90 -45.96 11.74 21.19
CA GLU A 90 -44.50 11.64 21.06
C GLU A 90 -43.89 12.80 20.25
N ILE A 91 -44.49 13.18 19.11
CA ILE A 91 -44.02 14.33 18.31
C ILE A 91 -44.03 15.60 19.16
N LEU A 92 -45.09 15.82 19.95
CA LEU A 92 -45.22 16.99 20.80
C LEU A 92 -44.10 17.03 21.85
N LYS A 93 -43.84 15.91 22.54
CA LYS A 93 -42.73 15.79 23.49
C LYS A 93 -41.36 16.05 22.85
N LEU A 94 -41.15 15.54 21.63
CA LEU A 94 -39.91 15.79 20.89
C LEU A 94 -39.76 17.26 20.50
N THR A 95 -40.85 17.90 20.10
CA THR A 95 -40.88 19.33 19.76
C THR A 95 -40.53 20.18 20.98
N ASP A 96 -41.17 19.91 22.12
CA ASP A 96 -40.87 20.60 23.39
C ASP A 96 -39.40 20.43 23.77
N MET A 97 -38.87 19.20 23.73
CA MET A 97 -37.47 18.92 24.05
C MET A 97 -36.51 19.70 23.13
N ILE A 98 -36.71 19.64 21.82
CA ILE A 98 -35.82 20.28 20.83
C ILE A 98 -35.88 21.81 20.91
N SER A 99 -37.06 22.38 21.14
CA SER A 99 -37.27 23.83 21.14
C SER A 99 -36.51 24.58 22.24
N VAL A 100 -36.13 23.89 23.32
CA VAL A 100 -35.45 24.50 24.48
C VAL A 100 -33.95 24.69 24.23
N HIS A 101 -33.34 23.92 23.33
CA HIS A 101 -31.90 23.95 23.08
C HIS A 101 -31.54 25.06 22.10
N LYS A 102 -30.70 26.00 22.55
CA LYS A 102 -30.36 27.21 21.77
C LYS A 102 -29.09 27.04 20.93
N SER A 103 -28.19 26.16 21.33
CA SER A 103 -26.96 25.89 20.58
C SER A 103 -27.06 24.59 19.77
N GLU A 104 -26.46 24.59 18.58
CA GLU A 104 -26.37 23.39 17.72
C GLU A 104 -25.70 22.22 18.47
N GLN A 105 -24.75 22.54 19.35
CA GLN A 105 -23.95 21.55 20.06
C GLN A 105 -24.72 20.87 21.20
N GLU A 106 -25.50 21.62 22.00
CA GLU A 106 -26.45 21.05 22.96
C GLU A 106 -27.47 20.16 22.28
N LEU A 107 -27.99 20.60 21.13
CA LEU A 107 -28.98 19.85 20.38
C LEU A 107 -28.42 18.49 19.91
N TYR A 108 -27.21 18.45 19.36
CA TYR A 108 -26.56 17.19 18.99
C TYR A 108 -26.26 16.30 20.19
N TYR A 109 -25.93 16.90 21.33
CA TYR A 109 -25.67 16.16 22.55
C TYR A 109 -26.92 15.44 23.07
N GLU A 110 -28.04 16.14 23.17
CA GLU A 110 -29.32 15.55 23.58
C GLU A 110 -29.78 14.46 22.61
N TYR A 111 -29.50 14.66 21.32
CA TYR A 111 -29.73 13.62 20.33
C TYR A 111 -28.91 12.37 20.61
N PHE A 112 -27.61 12.52 20.81
CA PHE A 112 -26.73 11.42 21.17
C PHE A 112 -27.23 10.66 22.39
N LEU A 113 -27.69 11.38 23.42
CA LEU A 113 -28.30 10.81 24.62
C LEU A 113 -29.59 10.02 24.34
N LEU A 114 -30.47 10.50 23.47
CA LEU A 114 -31.69 9.77 23.07
C LEU A 114 -31.36 8.42 22.42
N TYR A 115 -30.40 8.40 21.49
CA TYR A 115 -30.01 7.15 20.83
C TYR A 115 -29.28 6.20 21.78
N LEU A 116 -28.50 6.71 22.72
CA LEU A 116 -27.90 5.90 23.78
C LEU A 116 -28.98 5.19 24.60
N LYS A 117 -30.03 5.91 25.03
CA LYS A 117 -31.16 5.32 25.77
C LYS A 117 -31.88 4.27 24.94
N GLU A 118 -32.12 4.54 23.66
CA GLU A 118 -32.85 3.64 22.77
C GLU A 118 -32.12 2.33 22.50
N TYR A 119 -30.79 2.35 22.38
CA TYR A 119 -30.02 1.16 22.01
C TYR A 119 -29.45 0.36 23.18
N TYR A 120 -29.18 0.98 24.34
CA TYR A 120 -28.33 0.36 25.36
C TYR A 120 -28.92 0.25 26.76
N ASN A 121 -30.15 0.71 27.03
CA ASN A 121 -30.81 0.60 28.35
C ASN A 121 -29.86 0.95 29.53
N ILE A 122 -29.16 2.07 29.39
CA ILE A 122 -28.09 2.49 30.32
C ILE A 122 -28.68 2.82 31.69
N GLN A 123 -28.02 2.39 32.75
CA GLN A 123 -28.41 2.72 34.13
C GLN A 123 -28.21 4.21 34.40
N SER A 124 -29.04 4.76 35.30
CA SER A 124 -29.11 6.19 35.59
C SER A 124 -27.79 6.79 36.06
N ASN A 125 -27.00 6.06 36.84
CA ASN A 125 -25.68 6.48 37.32
C ASN A 125 -24.66 6.65 36.16
N HIS A 126 -24.56 5.67 35.25
CA HIS A 126 -23.66 5.76 34.10
C HIS A 126 -24.13 6.80 33.08
N PHE A 127 -25.44 6.99 32.96
CA PHE A 127 -26.00 8.07 32.15
C PHE A 127 -25.64 9.45 32.70
N ALA A 128 -25.74 9.62 34.03
CA ALA A 128 -25.31 10.84 34.71
C ALA A 128 -23.79 11.07 34.56
N GLU A 129 -22.98 10.00 34.59
CA GLU A 129 -21.55 10.07 34.33
C GLU A 129 -21.25 10.59 32.92
N ILE A 130 -21.87 10.00 31.88
CA ILE A 130 -21.75 10.48 30.48
C ILE A 130 -22.19 11.95 30.36
N SER A 131 -23.25 12.33 31.07
CA SER A 131 -23.75 13.72 31.14
C SER A 131 -22.77 14.67 31.78
N SER A 132 -22.09 14.24 32.84
CA SER A 132 -21.08 15.06 33.51
C SER A 132 -19.89 15.40 32.61
N PHE A 133 -19.52 14.53 31.67
CA PHE A 133 -18.42 14.80 30.74
C PHE A 133 -18.76 15.91 29.76
N TYR A 134 -19.96 15.87 29.20
CA TYR A 134 -20.40 16.93 28.29
C TYR A 134 -20.51 18.26 29.03
N ASN A 135 -21.11 18.29 30.22
CA ASN A 135 -21.23 19.52 31.01
C ASN A 135 -19.88 20.17 31.35
N LYS A 136 -18.80 19.38 31.44
CA LYS A 136 -17.44 19.89 31.72
C LYS A 136 -16.68 20.34 30.48
N THR A 137 -16.95 19.73 29.34
CA THR A 137 -16.12 19.89 28.12
C THR A 137 -16.86 20.57 26.98
N GLU A 138 -18.18 20.64 27.06
CA GLU A 138 -19.11 20.97 25.97
C GLU A 138 -18.84 20.13 24.71
N LYS A 139 -18.30 18.92 24.85
CA LYS A 139 -17.94 18.01 23.75
C LYS A 139 -18.46 16.61 24.05
N ILE A 140 -18.83 15.88 22.99
CA ILE A 140 -19.16 14.46 23.10
C ILE A 140 -17.85 13.68 23.21
N LEU A 141 -17.54 13.15 24.40
CA LEU A 141 -16.42 12.24 24.59
C LEU A 141 -16.82 10.84 24.12
N LEU A 142 -16.72 10.61 22.80
CA LEU A 142 -17.22 9.40 22.15
C LEU A 142 -16.54 8.15 22.69
N PHE A 143 -15.21 8.11 22.67
CA PHE A 143 -14.46 6.92 23.08
C PHE A 143 -14.62 6.64 24.58
N LYS A 144 -14.75 7.68 25.41
CA LYS A 144 -15.06 7.53 26.83
C LYS A 144 -16.45 6.94 27.04
N THR A 145 -17.42 7.38 26.26
CA THR A 145 -18.77 6.80 26.28
C THR A 145 -18.73 5.33 25.84
N LEU A 146 -18.01 5.00 24.76
CA LEU A 146 -17.84 3.61 24.32
C LEU A 146 -17.15 2.75 25.38
N GLN A 147 -16.18 3.31 26.12
CA GLN A 147 -15.52 2.63 27.23
C GLN A 147 -16.54 2.28 28.32
N ILE A 148 -17.37 3.23 28.76
CA ILE A 148 -18.43 2.98 29.75
C ILE A 148 -19.38 1.89 29.27
N LEU A 149 -19.78 1.94 27.99
CA LEU A 149 -20.67 0.94 27.39
C LEU A 149 -20.07 -0.47 27.38
N LEU A 150 -18.76 -0.57 27.10
CA LEU A 150 -18.02 -1.83 27.09
C LEU A 150 -17.74 -2.37 28.49
N ASP A 151 -17.46 -1.49 29.44
CA ASP A 151 -17.07 -1.84 30.80
C ASP A 151 -18.25 -2.30 31.64
N ASN A 152 -19.45 -1.80 31.34
CA ASN A 152 -20.69 -2.07 32.09
C ASN A 152 -21.67 -3.02 31.38
N ASP A 153 -21.17 -3.88 30.49
CA ASP A 153 -21.92 -4.96 29.84
C ASP A 153 -23.09 -4.53 28.93
N TYR A 154 -23.20 -3.24 28.59
CA TYR A 154 -24.27 -2.72 27.74
C TYR A 154 -24.18 -3.20 26.28
N ILE A 155 -22.96 -3.46 25.78
CA ILE A 155 -22.75 -3.93 24.40
C ILE A 155 -22.52 -5.45 24.37
N PHE A 156 -21.66 -5.94 25.26
CA PHE A 156 -21.27 -7.34 25.30
C PHE A 156 -21.36 -7.86 26.72
N VAL A 157 -21.97 -9.04 26.88
CA VAL A 157 -22.03 -9.75 28.15
C VAL A 157 -21.10 -10.95 28.13
N SER A 158 -20.57 -11.35 29.28
CA SER A 158 -19.85 -12.62 29.52
C SER A 158 -18.61 -12.83 28.62
N LYS A 159 -18.43 -14.04 28.08
CA LYS A 159 -17.26 -14.46 27.28
C LYS A 159 -17.00 -13.57 26.07
N LYS A 160 -18.06 -13.00 25.45
CA LYS A 160 -17.92 -12.09 24.31
C LYS A 160 -17.21 -10.80 24.70
N LYS A 161 -17.49 -10.24 25.88
CA LYS A 161 -16.79 -9.05 26.40
C LYS A 161 -15.32 -9.35 26.62
N THR A 162 -15.01 -10.47 27.27
CA THR A 162 -13.60 -10.87 27.50
C THR A 162 -12.84 -11.03 26.19
N ILE A 163 -13.44 -11.71 25.21
CA ILE A 163 -12.84 -11.88 23.87
C ILE A 163 -12.68 -10.52 23.19
N PHE A 164 -13.70 -9.66 23.23
CA PHE A 164 -13.65 -8.34 22.63
C PHE A 164 -12.56 -7.48 23.26
N LYS A 165 -12.48 -7.40 24.60
CA LYS A 165 -11.47 -6.58 25.28
C LYS A 165 -10.04 -7.02 24.97
N ASN A 166 -9.78 -8.32 24.90
CA ASN A 166 -8.44 -8.85 24.63
C ASN A 166 -7.96 -8.63 23.18
N TYR A 167 -8.85 -8.63 22.19
CA TYR A 167 -8.46 -8.49 20.78
C TYR A 167 -8.72 -7.11 20.20
N CYS A 168 -9.82 -6.50 20.62
CA CYS A 168 -10.43 -5.37 19.95
C CYS A 168 -10.34 -4.10 20.78
N ASN A 169 -9.75 -4.10 21.98
CA ASN A 169 -9.73 -2.93 22.85
C ASN A 169 -8.32 -2.68 23.44
N ASN A 170 -7.69 -3.68 24.04
CA ASN A 170 -6.44 -3.46 24.76
C ASN A 170 -5.22 -3.26 23.85
N ASN A 171 -4.35 -2.33 24.26
CA ASN A 171 -3.07 -1.95 23.65
C ASN A 171 -1.92 -2.94 23.97
N THR A 172 -2.22 -4.03 24.67
CA THR A 172 -1.23 -5.07 24.91
C THR A 172 -1.04 -5.87 23.62
N ASN A 173 0.12 -5.69 22.97
CA ASN A 173 0.64 -6.65 21.99
C ASN A 173 0.71 -8.09 22.53
N ASN A 174 0.45 -8.29 23.83
CA ASN A 174 -0.05 -9.54 24.35
C ASN A 174 -1.48 -9.76 23.85
N SER A 175 -1.59 -10.24 22.62
CA SER A 175 -2.42 -11.43 22.47
C SER A 175 -1.94 -12.40 23.54
N ASN A 176 -2.59 -12.44 24.70
CA ASN A 176 -2.63 -13.67 25.48
C ASN A 176 -2.78 -14.77 24.43
N LYS A 177 -1.78 -15.66 24.31
CA LYS A 177 -1.69 -16.58 23.16
C LYS A 177 -3.09 -17.13 23.01
N ILE A 178 -3.69 -17.19 21.81
CA ILE A 178 -5.10 -17.61 21.64
C ILE A 178 -5.48 -18.81 22.54
N LYS A 179 -4.49 -19.68 22.84
CA LYS A 179 -4.45 -20.67 23.92
C LYS A 179 -4.85 -20.17 25.33
N ASP A 180 -4.15 -19.22 25.91
CA ASP A 180 -4.34 -18.72 27.28
C ASP A 180 -5.74 -18.10 27.43
N LEU A 181 -6.19 -17.35 26.41
CA LEU A 181 -7.57 -16.86 26.40
C LEU A 181 -8.59 -18.00 26.26
N ALA A 182 -8.33 -18.97 25.39
CA ALA A 182 -9.16 -20.18 25.23
C ALA A 182 -9.35 -20.92 26.56
N GLU A 183 -8.28 -21.08 27.33
CA GLU A 183 -8.32 -21.67 28.67
C GLU A 183 -9.13 -20.78 29.62
N PHE A 184 -8.86 -19.47 29.67
CA PHE A 184 -9.55 -18.54 30.57
C PHE A 184 -11.07 -18.47 30.35
N VAL A 185 -11.54 -18.45 29.09
CA VAL A 185 -12.98 -18.41 28.79
C VAL A 185 -13.60 -19.80 28.59
N TYR A 186 -12.85 -20.87 28.83
CA TYR A 186 -13.28 -22.27 28.61
C TYR A 186 -13.89 -22.48 27.21
N LEU A 187 -13.14 -22.14 26.15
CA LEU A 187 -13.52 -22.31 24.75
C LEU A 187 -12.35 -22.85 23.92
N THR A 188 -12.63 -23.54 22.82
CA THR A 188 -11.56 -23.93 21.89
C THR A 188 -11.00 -22.72 21.14
N ARG A 189 -9.73 -22.82 20.70
CA ARG A 189 -9.09 -21.78 19.86
C ARG A 189 -9.91 -21.48 18.59
N THR A 190 -10.47 -22.51 17.98
CA THR A 190 -11.34 -22.37 16.79
C THR A 190 -12.62 -21.61 17.12
N ARG A 191 -13.24 -21.91 18.28
CA ARG A 191 -14.44 -21.19 18.70
C ARG A 191 -14.17 -19.71 18.98
N ILE A 192 -13.02 -19.39 19.59
CA ILE A 192 -12.58 -17.99 19.74
C ILE A 192 -12.41 -17.31 18.39
N ARG A 193 -11.77 -17.94 17.41
CA ARG A 193 -11.61 -17.38 16.05
C ARG A 193 -12.96 -17.11 15.39
N GLN A 194 -13.92 -18.03 15.49
CA GLN A 194 -15.28 -17.86 14.97
C GLN A 194 -16.00 -16.68 15.64
N LEU A 195 -15.96 -16.62 16.98
CA LEU A 195 -16.58 -15.51 17.72
C LEU A 195 -15.93 -14.18 17.38
N ARG A 196 -14.60 -14.13 17.25
CA ARG A 196 -13.88 -12.94 16.78
C ARG A 196 -14.37 -12.51 15.40
N LYS A 197 -14.48 -13.43 14.44
CA LYS A 197 -15.05 -13.15 13.10
C LYS A 197 -16.45 -12.56 13.20
N GLN A 198 -17.30 -13.14 14.04
CA GLN A 198 -18.66 -12.64 14.24
C GLN A 198 -18.67 -11.24 14.86
N LEU A 199 -17.83 -10.97 15.86
CA LEU A 199 -17.74 -9.67 16.53
C LEU A 199 -17.31 -8.58 15.54
N TYR A 200 -16.29 -8.81 14.71
CA TYR A 200 -15.90 -7.85 13.66
C TYR A 200 -16.93 -7.74 12.54
N GLY A 201 -17.46 -8.86 12.07
CA GLY A 201 -18.45 -8.87 10.99
C GLY A 201 -19.76 -8.16 11.34
N LYS A 202 -20.06 -8.03 12.64
CA LYS A 202 -21.23 -7.33 13.17
C LYS A 202 -20.87 -6.06 13.97
N PHE A 203 -19.66 -5.51 13.79
CA PHE A 203 -19.18 -4.37 14.57
C PHE A 203 -20.15 -3.16 14.45
N SER A 204 -20.54 -2.77 13.23
CA SER A 204 -21.45 -1.64 13.02
C SER A 204 -22.81 -1.82 13.70
N VAL A 205 -23.28 -3.06 13.84
CA VAL A 205 -24.56 -3.39 14.50
C VAL A 205 -24.43 -3.26 16.02
N TYR A 206 -23.30 -3.70 16.59
CA TYR A 206 -23.07 -3.57 18.03
C TYR A 206 -22.86 -2.10 18.46
N PHE A 207 -22.26 -1.32 17.57
CA PHE A 207 -21.96 0.10 17.77
C PHE A 207 -22.88 1.00 16.93
N GLU A 208 -24.17 0.67 16.88
CA GLU A 208 -25.16 1.37 16.04
C GLU A 208 -25.24 2.88 16.35
N ILE A 209 -24.95 3.28 17.61
CA ILE A 209 -24.89 4.68 18.02
C ILE A 209 -23.95 5.53 17.16
N LEU A 210 -22.87 4.94 16.63
CA LEU A 210 -21.89 5.64 15.80
C LEU A 210 -22.51 6.23 14.54
N LYS A 211 -23.58 5.63 14.00
CA LYS A 211 -24.25 6.12 12.80
C LYS A 211 -25.08 7.39 13.04
N HIS A 212 -25.34 7.71 14.30
CA HIS A 212 -26.18 8.84 14.72
C HIS A 212 -25.37 9.99 15.32
N ILE A 213 -24.04 9.87 15.30
CA ILE A 213 -23.13 10.92 15.75
C ILE A 213 -22.94 11.93 14.63
N ASP A 214 -23.07 13.21 14.99
CA ASP A 214 -22.74 14.29 14.05
C ASP A 214 -21.26 14.26 13.69
N LYS A 215 -20.96 14.29 12.39
CA LYS A 215 -19.59 14.14 11.88
C LYS A 215 -18.68 15.29 12.31
N LYS A 216 -19.22 16.48 12.61
CA LYS A 216 -18.43 17.61 13.12
C LYS A 216 -17.82 17.31 14.48
N GLN A 217 -18.39 16.38 15.25
CA GLN A 217 -17.83 15.97 16.54
C GLN A 217 -16.44 15.32 16.39
N ILE A 218 -16.14 14.74 15.22
CA ILE A 218 -14.87 14.05 14.96
C ILE A 218 -13.72 15.05 14.76
N TYR A 219 -14.00 16.32 14.45
CA TYR A 219 -12.99 17.39 14.46
C TYR A 219 -12.32 17.56 15.82
N PHE A 220 -12.98 17.16 16.91
CA PHE A 220 -12.38 17.13 18.24
C PHE A 220 -11.10 16.26 18.30
N TYR A 221 -10.95 15.28 17.40
CA TYR A 221 -9.75 14.44 17.29
C TYR A 221 -8.77 14.91 16.21
N ASP A 222 -9.02 16.06 15.60
CA ASP A 222 -8.31 16.61 14.43
C ASP A 222 -8.40 15.68 13.21
N ILE A 223 -9.58 15.09 13.02
CA ILE A 223 -9.91 14.28 11.86
C ILE A 223 -10.93 15.07 11.03
N ASP A 224 -10.57 15.36 9.79
CA ASP A 224 -11.47 16.01 8.83
C ASP A 224 -12.02 15.00 7.83
N LEU A 225 -13.29 14.61 8.02
CA LEU A 225 -14.00 13.70 7.11
C LEU A 225 -14.37 14.33 5.75
N ASN A 226 -13.97 15.57 5.46
CA ASN A 226 -14.06 16.12 4.10
C ASN A 226 -12.83 15.81 3.25
N GLN A 227 -11.73 15.35 3.87
CA GLN A 227 -10.53 14.97 3.14
C GLN A 227 -10.77 13.73 2.28
N THR A 228 -10.07 13.62 1.15
CA THR A 228 -10.21 12.47 0.25
C THR A 228 -9.55 11.20 0.78
N TYR A 229 -8.62 11.37 1.72
CA TYR A 229 -7.74 10.36 2.28
C TYR A 229 -7.39 10.71 3.73
N ILE A 230 -7.53 9.74 4.63
CA ILE A 230 -7.19 9.87 6.05
C ILE A 230 -6.38 8.64 6.45
N THR A 231 -5.22 8.86 7.07
CA THR A 231 -4.43 7.80 7.69
C THR A 231 -4.88 7.59 9.13
N ILE A 232 -5.03 6.33 9.53
CA ILE A 232 -5.27 5.90 10.90
C ILE A 232 -4.04 5.09 11.34
N ASP A 233 -3.26 5.68 12.24
CA ASP A 233 -2.02 5.11 12.76
C ASP A 233 -1.93 5.23 14.28
N ASN A 234 -0.84 4.73 14.85
CA ASN A 234 -0.65 4.75 16.30
C ASN A 234 -0.55 6.18 16.88
N ILE A 235 -0.11 7.17 16.08
CA ILE A 235 -0.05 8.57 16.50
C ILE A 235 -1.47 9.11 16.71
N LEU A 236 -2.37 8.86 15.75
CA LEU A 236 -3.78 9.23 15.89
C LEU A 236 -4.45 8.51 17.07
N VAL A 237 -4.14 7.22 17.25
CA VAL A 237 -4.65 6.40 18.36
C VAL A 237 -4.24 6.96 19.71
N GLU A 238 -2.95 7.24 19.90
CA GLU A 238 -2.41 7.83 21.13
C GLU A 238 -3.04 9.18 21.44
N LYS A 239 -3.26 10.00 20.41
CA LYS A 239 -3.91 11.30 20.54
C LYS A 239 -5.35 11.18 21.02
N ILE A 240 -6.14 10.28 20.44
CA ILE A 240 -7.52 10.00 20.86
C ILE A 240 -7.53 9.49 22.31
N ASN A 241 -6.69 8.49 22.61
CA ASN A 241 -6.58 7.90 23.93
C ASN A 241 -6.23 8.93 25.00
N LYS A 242 -5.28 9.83 24.71
CA LYS A 242 -4.87 10.92 25.59
C LYS A 242 -5.99 11.95 25.78
N LYS A 243 -6.69 12.36 24.71
CA LYS A 243 -7.76 13.37 24.78
C LYS A 243 -8.92 12.95 25.67
N GLU A 244 -9.25 11.65 25.71
CA GLU A 244 -10.40 11.15 26.45
C GLU A 244 -10.06 10.29 27.68
N ASN A 245 -8.77 10.15 27.99
CA ASN A 245 -8.28 9.26 29.05
C ASN A 245 -8.86 7.84 28.93
N VAL A 246 -8.59 7.22 27.77
CA VAL A 246 -8.97 5.86 27.39
C VAL A 246 -7.75 5.12 26.82
N ASN A 247 -7.86 3.81 26.57
CA ASN A 247 -6.72 2.99 26.14
C ASN A 247 -7.12 1.97 25.06
N PHE A 248 -7.63 2.48 23.93
CA PHE A 248 -8.03 1.67 22.79
C PHE A 248 -6.87 1.41 21.84
N ASN A 249 -6.82 0.22 21.22
CA ASN A 249 -5.84 -0.09 20.19
C ASN A 249 -6.23 0.42 18.79
N LEU A 250 -5.27 0.37 17.86
CA LEU A 250 -5.45 0.79 16.46
C LEU A 250 -6.66 0.14 15.79
N LEU A 251 -6.89 -1.14 16.06
CA LEU A 251 -7.97 -1.90 15.45
C LEU A 251 -9.35 -1.43 15.93
N PHE A 252 -9.52 -1.12 17.20
CA PHE A 252 -10.77 -0.55 17.71
C PHE A 252 -11.08 0.79 17.05
N ILE A 253 -10.14 1.72 17.15
CA ILE A 253 -10.30 3.10 16.69
C ILE A 253 -10.56 3.10 15.18
N SER A 254 -9.83 2.28 14.43
CA SER A 254 -10.05 2.12 13.00
C SER A 254 -11.47 1.66 12.65
N ASN A 255 -12.02 0.71 13.41
CA ASN A 255 -13.39 0.24 13.18
C ASN A 255 -14.42 1.30 13.57
N VAL A 256 -14.22 2.04 14.67
CA VAL A 256 -15.10 3.16 15.06
C VAL A 256 -15.13 4.21 13.96
N LEU A 257 -13.97 4.66 13.49
CA LEU A 257 -13.87 5.65 12.40
C LEU A 257 -14.43 5.12 11.08
N SER A 258 -14.27 3.82 10.79
CA SER A 258 -14.88 3.17 9.62
C SER A 258 -16.40 3.20 9.65
N VAL A 259 -17.04 3.05 10.82
CA VAL A 259 -18.51 3.13 10.93
C VAL A 259 -18.97 4.59 10.80
N LEU A 260 -18.30 5.52 11.48
CA LEU A 260 -18.62 6.96 11.40
C LEU A 260 -18.55 7.52 9.97
N SER A 261 -17.65 6.96 9.16
CA SER A 261 -17.41 7.38 7.79
C SER A 261 -18.01 6.45 6.73
N GLU A 262 -18.83 5.47 7.10
CA GLU A 262 -19.27 4.38 6.19
C GLU A 262 -19.96 4.87 4.91
N ASN A 263 -20.62 6.03 4.97
CA ASN A 263 -21.34 6.64 3.85
C ASN A 263 -20.47 7.55 2.97
N THR A 264 -19.26 7.91 3.40
CA THR A 264 -18.36 8.82 2.66
C THR A 264 -17.04 8.17 2.28
N HIS A 265 -16.53 7.26 3.10
CA HIS A 265 -15.23 6.62 2.94
C HIS A 265 -15.34 5.09 2.96
N SER A 266 -14.45 4.46 2.21
CA SER A 266 -14.13 3.05 2.30
C SER A 266 -12.93 2.85 3.23
N TYR A 267 -13.05 1.87 4.11
CA TYR A 267 -11.96 1.44 4.98
C TYR A 267 -11.03 0.43 4.28
N ILE A 268 -9.76 0.84 4.12
CA ILE A 268 -8.67 0.09 3.48
C ILE A 268 -7.65 -0.34 4.56
N GLY A 269 -7.00 -1.48 4.33
CA GLY A 269 -6.06 -2.08 5.29
C GLY A 269 -6.70 -3.01 6.31
N LYS A 270 -7.95 -3.46 6.05
CA LYS A 270 -8.65 -4.46 6.87
C LYS A 270 -7.78 -5.69 7.12
N GLU A 271 -7.61 -6.08 8.38
CA GLU A 271 -6.96 -7.34 8.73
C GLU A 271 -7.70 -8.51 8.08
N LYS A 272 -7.06 -9.17 7.13
CA LYS A 272 -7.57 -10.44 6.60
C LYS A 272 -7.26 -11.52 7.63
N GLN A 273 -8.29 -12.02 8.28
CA GLN A 273 -8.13 -13.08 9.28
C GLN A 273 -7.45 -14.29 8.66
N LYS A 274 -6.22 -14.59 9.11
CA LYS A 274 -5.49 -15.83 8.76
C LYS A 274 -6.42 -17.03 9.00
N GLY A 275 -6.76 -17.77 7.94
CA GLY A 275 -7.51 -19.03 8.01
C GLY A 275 -8.90 -19.07 7.34
N LEU A 276 -9.30 -18.09 6.53
CA LEU A 276 -10.62 -18.11 5.85
C LEU A 276 -10.57 -18.18 4.32
N TYR A 277 -9.42 -17.90 3.70
CA TYR A 277 -9.23 -18.05 2.27
C TYR A 277 -7.85 -18.66 2.03
N ASN A 278 -7.84 -19.93 1.64
CA ASN A 278 -6.67 -20.53 1.01
C ASN A 278 -6.49 -19.83 -0.33
N ASN A 279 -5.55 -18.88 -0.41
CA ASN A 279 -4.70 -18.56 -1.56
C ASN A 279 -4.04 -17.19 -1.35
N GLY A 280 -2.73 -17.20 -1.10
CA GLY A 280 -1.86 -16.03 -1.06
C GLY A 280 -1.71 -15.42 0.33
N ILE A 281 -0.46 -15.31 0.80
CA ILE A 281 -0.09 -14.41 1.89
C ILE A 281 -0.41 -12.99 1.40
N LYS A 282 -1.56 -12.45 1.82
CA LYS A 282 -1.96 -11.07 1.56
C LYS A 282 -1.25 -10.16 2.57
N TYR A 283 -0.80 -9.01 2.10
CA TYR A 283 0.01 -8.05 2.85
C TYR A 283 -0.62 -7.69 4.22
N GLU A 284 0.22 -7.67 5.27
CA GLU A 284 -0.17 -7.23 6.61
C GLU A 284 0.06 -5.72 6.71
N TRP A 285 -1.04 -4.96 6.74
CA TRP A 285 -1.02 -3.51 6.73
C TRP A 285 -0.60 -2.95 8.08
N GLU A 286 0.44 -2.11 8.09
CA GLU A 286 0.93 -1.43 9.28
C GLU A 286 -0.05 -0.35 9.74
N LYS A 287 -0.58 0.43 8.79
CA LYS A 287 -1.58 1.47 9.04
C LYS A 287 -2.89 1.13 8.38
N LYS A 288 -3.92 1.89 8.74
CA LYS A 288 -5.25 1.77 8.16
C LYS A 288 -5.65 3.07 7.50
N TYR A 289 -6.54 3.01 6.51
CA TYR A 289 -6.86 4.18 5.70
C TYR A 289 -8.36 4.30 5.48
N LEU A 290 -8.84 5.54 5.46
CA LEU A 290 -10.16 5.89 4.96
C LEU A 290 -9.96 6.65 3.65
N ILE A 291 -10.59 6.16 2.58
CA ILE A 291 -10.51 6.77 1.25
C ILE A 291 -11.92 7.00 0.73
N VAL A 292 -12.20 8.18 0.19
CA VAL A 292 -13.55 8.51 -0.31
C VAL A 292 -14.06 7.45 -1.29
N ILE A 293 -15.32 7.02 -1.10
CA ILE A 293 -15.95 5.91 -1.84
C ILE A 293 -15.89 6.12 -3.36
N LYS A 294 -16.04 7.36 -3.83
CA LYS A 294 -15.95 7.69 -5.26
C LYS A 294 -14.63 7.22 -5.88
N LEU A 295 -13.52 7.30 -5.15
CA LEU A 295 -12.20 6.88 -5.63
C LEU A 295 -12.02 5.36 -5.54
N THR A 296 -12.44 4.73 -4.43
CA THR A 296 -12.33 3.28 -4.26
C THR A 296 -13.25 2.48 -5.17
N ASN A 297 -14.33 3.10 -5.69
CA ASN A 297 -15.19 2.51 -6.70
C ASN A 297 -14.50 2.39 -8.07
N ILE A 298 -13.59 3.32 -8.40
CA ILE A 298 -12.91 3.35 -9.71
C ILE A 298 -11.49 2.78 -9.66
N PHE A 299 -10.91 2.65 -8.47
CA PHE A 299 -9.50 2.24 -8.28
C PHE A 299 -9.35 1.24 -7.13
N ASP A 300 -8.43 0.28 -7.29
CA ASP A 300 -8.12 -0.72 -6.25
C ASP A 300 -6.82 -0.41 -5.49
N PHE A 301 -6.94 0.35 -4.41
CA PHE A 301 -5.83 0.65 -3.51
C PHE A 301 -5.26 -0.58 -2.78
N THR A 302 -6.05 -1.64 -2.62
CA THR A 302 -5.55 -2.85 -1.97
C THR A 302 -4.65 -3.63 -2.93
N LEU A 303 -5.03 -3.74 -4.20
CA LEU A 303 -4.27 -4.48 -5.20
C LEU A 303 -2.90 -3.86 -5.49
N ILE A 304 -2.79 -2.52 -5.58
CA ILE A 304 -1.48 -1.88 -5.79
C ILE A 304 -0.51 -2.17 -4.63
N VAL A 305 -1.00 -2.12 -3.39
CA VAL A 305 -0.18 -2.44 -2.20
C VAL A 305 0.19 -3.91 -2.17
N GLU A 306 -0.75 -4.81 -2.49
CA GLU A 306 -0.48 -6.24 -2.60
C GLU A 306 0.56 -6.55 -3.71
N ASP A 307 0.52 -5.87 -4.86
CA ASP A 307 1.51 -6.03 -5.95
C ASP A 307 2.90 -5.49 -5.56
N VAL A 308 2.96 -4.31 -4.94
CA VAL A 308 4.23 -3.74 -4.44
C VAL A 308 4.85 -4.64 -3.37
N ALA A 309 4.05 -5.08 -2.39
CA ALA A 309 4.51 -6.01 -1.36
C ALA A 309 5.07 -7.30 -1.96
N LYS A 310 4.40 -7.84 -2.99
CA LYS A 310 4.86 -9.03 -3.71
C LYS A 310 6.20 -8.77 -4.40
N ARG A 311 6.36 -7.67 -5.13
CA ARG A 311 7.62 -7.30 -5.81
C ARG A 311 8.79 -7.15 -4.85
N LEU A 312 8.57 -6.48 -3.72
CA LEU A 312 9.61 -6.27 -2.70
C LEU A 312 10.02 -7.59 -2.01
N LYS A 313 9.08 -8.53 -1.88
CA LYS A 313 9.34 -9.86 -1.33
C LYS A 313 10.05 -10.79 -2.33
N GLU A 314 9.78 -10.63 -3.62
CA GLU A 314 10.42 -11.40 -4.67
C GLU A 314 11.91 -11.04 -4.81
N ARG A 315 12.69 -11.98 -5.35
CA ARG A 315 14.13 -11.78 -5.54
C ARG A 315 14.37 -10.80 -6.68
N ILE A 316 14.86 -9.60 -6.37
CA ILE A 316 15.23 -8.55 -7.32
C ILE A 316 16.73 -8.65 -7.59
N ASN A 317 17.12 -9.22 -8.75
CA ASN A 317 18.53 -9.40 -9.11
C ASN A 317 19.21 -8.13 -9.62
N LYS A 318 18.46 -7.16 -10.15
CA LYS A 318 18.97 -5.88 -10.65
C LYS A 318 17.92 -4.81 -10.36
N THR A 319 18.37 -3.65 -9.90
CA THR A 319 17.51 -2.48 -9.70
C THR A 319 16.78 -2.15 -10.99
N TYR A 320 15.47 -1.96 -10.91
CA TYR A 320 14.62 -1.57 -12.03
C TYR A 320 13.63 -0.50 -11.60
N TRP A 321 12.99 0.14 -12.57
CA TRP A 321 12.05 1.22 -12.31
C TRP A 321 10.90 1.25 -13.31
N PHE A 322 9.82 1.90 -12.92
CA PHE A 322 8.65 2.13 -13.78
C PHE A 322 8.21 3.59 -13.74
N ASP A 323 7.56 4.05 -14.80
CA ASP A 323 6.70 5.22 -14.73
C ASP A 323 5.54 4.91 -13.78
N PHE A 324 5.44 5.68 -12.70
CA PHE A 324 4.49 5.44 -11.63
C PHE A 324 3.04 5.64 -12.08
N ASN A 325 2.75 6.61 -12.95
CA ASN A 325 1.39 6.81 -13.44
C ASN A 325 0.95 5.63 -14.33
N LYS A 326 1.83 5.16 -15.24
CA LYS A 326 1.55 3.96 -16.04
C LYS A 326 1.34 2.73 -15.16
N TYR A 327 2.11 2.62 -14.08
CA TYR A 327 1.93 1.55 -13.11
C TYR A 327 0.57 1.64 -12.39
N VAL A 328 0.20 2.82 -11.89
CA VAL A 328 -1.12 3.10 -11.27
C VAL A 328 -2.27 2.74 -12.22
N LEU A 329 -2.18 3.03 -13.51
CA LEU A 329 -3.25 2.72 -14.48
C LEU A 329 -3.67 1.25 -14.49
N SER A 330 -2.77 0.32 -14.16
CA SER A 330 -3.08 -1.12 -14.14
C SER A 330 -4.05 -1.55 -13.02
N PHE A 331 -4.31 -0.69 -12.04
CA PHE A 331 -5.18 -0.97 -10.89
C PHE A 331 -6.54 -0.25 -10.95
N TYR A 332 -6.86 0.39 -12.07
CA TYR A 332 -8.20 0.91 -12.31
C TYR A 332 -9.21 -0.22 -12.53
N LYS A 333 -10.38 -0.09 -11.91
CA LYS A 333 -11.49 -1.06 -12.03
C LYS A 333 -12.33 -0.84 -13.29
N SER A 334 -12.25 0.36 -13.88
CA SER A 334 -13.02 0.74 -15.06
C SER A 334 -12.11 1.22 -16.19
N LYS A 335 -12.57 1.08 -17.44
CA LYS A 335 -11.85 1.59 -18.62
C LYS A 335 -11.78 3.12 -18.67
N LYS A 336 -12.69 3.83 -17.99
CA LYS A 336 -12.72 5.29 -17.94
C LYS A 336 -11.77 5.77 -16.84
N ILE A 337 -10.64 6.31 -17.24
CA ILE A 337 -9.63 6.85 -16.32
C ILE A 337 -10.04 8.27 -15.93
N THR A 338 -10.32 8.47 -14.64
CA THR A 338 -10.64 9.78 -14.05
C THR A 338 -9.92 9.91 -12.71
N ASN A 339 -9.63 11.13 -12.27
CA ASN A 339 -9.01 11.43 -10.97
C ASN A 339 -7.60 10.84 -10.77
N ILE A 340 -6.85 10.59 -11.86
CA ILE A 340 -5.51 9.99 -11.79
C ILE A 340 -4.56 10.75 -10.87
N ASN A 341 -4.54 12.09 -10.92
CA ASN A 341 -3.65 12.87 -10.07
C ASN A 341 -3.94 12.65 -8.58
N VAL A 342 -5.21 12.67 -8.19
CA VAL A 342 -5.62 12.46 -6.78
C VAL A 342 -5.30 11.03 -6.34
N ILE A 343 -5.59 10.04 -7.18
CA ILE A 343 -5.29 8.63 -6.91
C ILE A 343 -3.79 8.41 -6.78
N SER A 344 -2.99 8.92 -7.71
CA SER A 344 -1.53 8.81 -7.68
C SER A 344 -0.95 9.42 -6.40
N GLU A 345 -1.40 10.62 -5.99
CA GLU A 345 -0.94 11.23 -4.73
C GLU A 345 -1.30 10.40 -3.50
N ILE A 346 -2.50 9.81 -3.46
CA ILE A 346 -2.89 8.89 -2.38
C ILE A 346 -1.99 7.64 -2.40
N CYS A 347 -1.75 7.05 -3.57
CA CYS A 347 -0.86 5.90 -3.71
C CYS A 347 0.56 6.22 -3.23
N LYS A 348 1.12 7.38 -3.58
CA LYS A 348 2.45 7.81 -3.08
C LYS A 348 2.49 7.83 -1.56
N LYS A 349 1.49 8.42 -0.92
CA LYS A 349 1.40 8.49 0.55
C LYS A 349 1.30 7.10 1.19
N ILE A 350 0.49 6.21 0.63
CA ILE A 350 0.34 4.84 1.12
C ILE A 350 1.66 4.07 0.95
N LEU A 351 2.27 4.11 -0.24
CA LEU A 351 3.49 3.37 -0.54
C LEU A 351 4.70 3.85 0.29
N PHE A 352 4.83 5.16 0.50
CA PHE A 352 5.80 5.70 1.42
C PHE A 352 5.54 5.21 2.85
N SER A 353 4.29 5.23 3.27
CA SER A 353 3.93 4.86 4.63
C SER A 353 4.06 3.36 4.95
N GLU A 354 3.82 2.48 3.98
CA GLU A 354 3.80 1.02 4.18
C GLU A 354 5.13 0.37 3.77
N PHE A 355 5.94 1.03 2.92
CA PHE A 355 7.17 0.44 2.36
C PHE A 355 8.38 1.39 2.37
N MET A 356 8.23 2.64 2.81
CA MET A 356 9.24 3.71 2.66
C MET A 356 9.66 3.94 1.20
N LEU A 357 8.80 3.59 0.24
CA LEU A 357 9.04 3.81 -1.18
C LEU A 357 8.75 5.27 -1.55
N VAL A 358 9.77 5.94 -2.07
CA VAL A 358 9.68 7.32 -2.57
C VAL A 358 9.52 7.30 -4.08
N ILE A 359 8.53 8.04 -4.57
CA ILE A 359 8.35 8.30 -6.01
C ILE A 359 9.08 9.61 -6.31
N ASP A 360 10.02 9.58 -7.25
CA ASP A 360 10.88 10.72 -7.53
C ASP A 360 10.14 11.86 -8.28
N SER A 361 10.84 12.97 -8.50
CA SER A 361 10.29 14.13 -9.23
C SER A 361 9.99 13.85 -10.70
N LYS A 362 10.53 12.77 -11.28
CA LYS A 362 10.23 12.30 -12.63
C LYS A 362 9.07 11.30 -12.65
N ASN A 363 8.38 11.14 -11.52
CA ASN A 363 7.28 10.20 -11.31
C ASN A 363 7.70 8.74 -11.57
N ILE A 364 8.90 8.38 -11.13
CA ILE A 364 9.47 7.05 -11.24
C ILE A 364 9.41 6.36 -9.88
N ILE A 365 8.97 5.10 -9.88
CA ILE A 365 9.07 4.21 -8.72
C ILE A 365 10.27 3.26 -8.90
N LEU A 366 11.15 3.23 -7.91
CA LEU A 366 12.38 2.44 -7.91
C LEU A 366 12.20 1.17 -7.07
N PHE A 367 12.63 0.03 -7.62
CA PHE A 367 12.73 -1.23 -6.89
C PHE A 367 14.19 -1.66 -6.87
N GLU A 368 14.82 -1.51 -5.70
CA GLU A 368 16.25 -1.79 -5.52
C GLU A 368 16.56 -3.29 -5.51
N GLN A 369 17.77 -3.63 -5.98
CA GLN A 369 18.31 -4.97 -5.85
C GLN A 369 18.30 -5.41 -4.38
N ASN A 370 17.54 -6.44 -4.05
CA ASN A 370 17.47 -7.02 -2.71
C ASN A 370 18.31 -8.30 -2.56
N THR A 371 19.11 -8.62 -3.58
CA THR A 371 20.07 -9.73 -3.55
C THR A 371 21.48 -9.22 -3.31
N PHE A 372 22.29 -10.02 -2.61
CA PHE A 372 23.73 -9.79 -2.60
C PHE A 372 24.28 -9.76 -4.02
N LYS A 373 24.99 -8.68 -4.32
CA LYS A 373 25.76 -8.54 -5.54
C LYS A 373 26.77 -9.68 -5.64
N LYS A 374 26.85 -10.29 -6.82
CA LYS A 374 27.72 -11.46 -7.04
C LYS A 374 29.09 -11.02 -7.52
N LEU A 375 30.10 -11.87 -7.31
CA LEU A 375 31.47 -11.62 -7.76
C LEU A 375 31.60 -11.17 -9.24
N PRO A 376 30.90 -11.76 -10.23
CA PRO A 376 30.93 -11.26 -11.61
C PRO A 376 30.54 -9.77 -11.73
N GLU A 377 29.52 -9.34 -11.01
CA GLU A 377 29.00 -7.96 -11.06
C GLU A 377 30.02 -6.98 -10.47
N TYR A 378 30.74 -7.36 -9.42
CA TYR A 378 31.86 -6.56 -8.89
C TYR A 378 33.02 -6.44 -9.88
N ILE A 379 33.34 -7.51 -10.62
CA ILE A 379 34.41 -7.51 -11.62
C ILE A 379 34.02 -6.62 -12.81
N GLU A 380 32.78 -6.74 -13.30
CA GLU A 380 32.29 -5.93 -14.42
C GLU A 380 32.33 -4.43 -14.08
N GLU A 381 31.82 -4.02 -12.91
CA GLU A 381 31.88 -2.61 -12.49
C GLU A 381 33.31 -2.10 -12.29
N LEU A 382 34.21 -2.93 -11.75
CA LEU A 382 35.60 -2.56 -11.61
C LEU A 382 36.23 -2.29 -12.98
N LEU A 383 36.02 -3.18 -13.94
CA LEU A 383 36.55 -3.01 -15.29
C LEU A 383 35.88 -1.85 -16.04
N GLU A 384 34.59 -1.61 -15.80
CA GLU A 384 33.86 -0.47 -16.37
C GLU A 384 34.36 0.86 -15.83
N ARG A 385 34.68 0.92 -14.53
CA ARG A 385 35.24 2.10 -13.87
C ARG A 385 36.66 2.40 -14.34
N GLU A 386 37.51 1.38 -14.39
CA GLU A 386 38.94 1.55 -14.70
C GLU A 386 39.21 1.68 -16.21
N ARG A 387 38.25 1.28 -17.06
CA ARG A 387 38.28 1.38 -18.54
C ARG A 387 39.58 0.85 -19.18
N ARG A 388 40.24 -0.14 -18.56
CA ARG A 388 41.48 -0.75 -19.06
C ARG A 388 41.57 -2.23 -18.74
N PRO A 389 42.43 -3.01 -19.42
CA PRO A 389 42.76 -4.35 -19.00
C PRO A 389 43.42 -4.36 -17.62
N MET A 390 42.96 -5.26 -16.75
CA MET A 390 43.44 -5.37 -15.38
C MET A 390 43.88 -6.78 -15.05
N ASN A 391 44.94 -6.89 -14.24
CA ASN A 391 45.41 -8.18 -13.76
C ASN A 391 44.58 -8.65 -12.56
N VAL A 392 44.31 -9.96 -12.45
CA VAL A 392 43.55 -10.53 -11.34
C VAL A 392 44.13 -10.23 -9.94
N TYR A 393 45.45 -10.09 -9.81
CA TYR A 393 46.09 -9.72 -8.55
C TYR A 393 45.76 -8.26 -8.18
N GLU A 394 45.84 -7.36 -9.15
CA GLU A 394 45.45 -5.96 -8.99
C GLU A 394 43.96 -5.81 -8.63
N MET A 395 43.08 -6.57 -9.30
CA MET A 395 41.66 -6.62 -8.96
C MET A 395 41.44 -7.07 -7.52
N PHE A 396 42.15 -8.11 -7.07
CA PHE A 396 42.06 -8.63 -5.71
C PHE A 396 42.49 -7.60 -4.67
N ASP A 397 43.57 -6.87 -4.91
CA ASP A 397 44.06 -5.85 -3.98
C ASP A 397 43.09 -4.68 -3.86
N ILE A 398 42.50 -4.23 -4.98
CA ILE A 398 41.46 -3.19 -4.96
C ILE A 398 40.24 -3.67 -4.18
N PHE A 399 39.78 -4.89 -4.45
CA PHE A 399 38.63 -5.44 -3.75
C PHE A 399 38.88 -5.64 -2.26
N ASN A 400 40.06 -6.10 -1.84
CA ASN A 400 40.39 -6.25 -0.42
C ASN A 400 40.46 -4.90 0.31
N LYS A 401 40.88 -3.83 -0.37
CA LYS A 401 40.89 -2.47 0.19
C LYS A 401 39.48 -1.90 0.31
N GLN A 402 38.65 -2.07 -0.72
CA GLN A 402 37.30 -1.48 -0.77
C GLN A 402 36.27 -2.27 0.04
N ILE A 403 36.34 -3.60 0.02
CA ILE A 403 35.38 -4.49 0.66
C ILE A 403 36.12 -5.67 1.32
N PRO A 404 36.75 -5.44 2.50
CA PRO A 404 37.54 -6.46 3.17
C PRO A 404 36.75 -7.74 3.42
N LYS A 405 37.40 -8.90 3.22
CA LYS A 405 36.87 -10.26 3.52
C LYS A 405 35.71 -10.74 2.63
N LEU A 406 35.24 -9.97 1.65
CA LEU A 406 34.17 -10.41 0.74
C LEU A 406 34.63 -11.50 -0.24
N PHE A 407 35.89 -11.45 -0.69
CA PHE A 407 36.43 -12.35 -1.70
C PHE A 407 37.52 -13.28 -1.13
N LYS A 408 37.34 -14.59 -1.34
CA LYS A 408 38.14 -15.63 -0.66
C LYS A 408 39.55 -15.82 -1.23
N SER A 409 39.77 -15.52 -2.52
CA SER A 409 41.08 -15.65 -3.15
C SER A 409 41.13 -15.07 -4.56
N VAL A 410 42.36 -14.79 -5.03
CA VAL A 410 42.68 -14.49 -6.44
C VAL A 410 42.14 -15.58 -7.39
N GLY A 411 42.19 -16.85 -6.95
CA GLY A 411 41.68 -17.99 -7.72
C GLY A 411 40.18 -17.90 -8.00
N ALA A 412 39.39 -17.40 -7.04
CA ALA A 412 37.95 -17.21 -7.22
C ALA A 412 37.64 -16.17 -8.31
N ILE A 413 38.35 -15.03 -8.31
CA ILE A 413 38.21 -13.98 -9.33
C ILE A 413 38.61 -14.55 -10.70
N ARG A 414 39.78 -15.20 -10.79
CA ARG A 414 40.27 -15.84 -12.02
C ARG A 414 39.23 -16.82 -12.59
N SER A 415 38.72 -17.72 -11.77
CA SER A 415 37.72 -18.73 -12.18
C SER A 415 36.40 -18.10 -12.61
N THR A 416 36.09 -16.89 -12.14
CA THR A 416 34.85 -16.19 -12.48
C THR A 416 34.97 -15.49 -13.82
N CYS A 417 36.08 -14.79 -14.07
CA CYS A 417 36.35 -14.16 -15.38
C CYS A 417 36.45 -15.19 -16.52
N GLN A 418 36.88 -16.42 -16.22
CA GLN A 418 37.05 -17.48 -17.22
C GLN A 418 35.77 -18.27 -17.52
N ARG A 419 34.70 -18.12 -16.72
CA ARG A 419 33.45 -18.85 -16.94
C ARG A 419 32.71 -18.29 -18.16
N GLN A 420 32.28 -19.19 -19.04
CA GLN A 420 31.47 -18.87 -20.23
C GLN A 420 30.18 -18.07 -19.93
N ARG A 421 29.69 -18.05 -18.68
CA ARG A 421 28.48 -17.31 -18.30
C ARG A 421 28.70 -15.80 -18.13
N VAL A 422 29.94 -15.31 -18.15
CA VAL A 422 30.26 -13.88 -18.09
C VAL A 422 30.49 -13.39 -19.53
N ASN A 423 29.40 -13.17 -20.26
CA ASN A 423 29.43 -12.86 -21.70
C ASN A 423 30.18 -11.56 -22.05
N ASN A 424 30.44 -10.72 -21.06
CA ASN A 424 30.97 -9.37 -21.24
C ASN A 424 32.46 -9.24 -20.88
N ILE A 425 33.15 -10.30 -20.45
CA ILE A 425 34.58 -10.24 -20.08
C ILE A 425 35.42 -11.06 -21.07
N ILE A 426 36.54 -10.49 -21.50
CA ILE A 426 37.55 -11.15 -22.34
C ILE A 426 38.84 -11.42 -21.57
N CYS A 427 39.57 -12.45 -21.99
CA CYS A 427 40.83 -12.88 -21.40
C CYS A 427 42.00 -12.58 -22.33
N PHE A 428 43.12 -12.11 -21.79
CA PHE A 428 44.36 -11.88 -22.56
C PHE A 428 45.34 -13.05 -22.37
N GLY A 429 45.23 -14.05 -23.24
CA GLY A 429 46.12 -15.22 -23.22
C GLY A 429 46.20 -15.89 -21.84
N ARG A 430 47.42 -16.13 -21.33
CA ARG A 430 47.68 -16.77 -20.02
C ARG A 430 48.15 -15.80 -18.94
N THR A 431 48.03 -14.49 -19.14
CA THR A 431 48.59 -13.48 -18.21
C THR A 431 47.72 -13.22 -16.98
N SER A 432 46.54 -13.85 -16.90
CA SER A 432 45.50 -13.53 -15.91
C SER A 432 45.05 -12.05 -15.95
N THR A 433 45.09 -11.45 -17.14
CA THR A 433 44.58 -10.11 -17.41
C THR A 433 43.22 -10.21 -18.09
N TYR A 434 42.27 -9.36 -17.69
CA TYR A 434 40.90 -9.34 -18.17
C TYR A 434 40.44 -7.91 -18.52
N ALA A 435 39.50 -7.78 -19.45
CA ALA A 435 38.86 -6.50 -19.80
C ALA A 435 37.41 -6.74 -20.22
N LEU A 436 36.62 -5.66 -20.29
CA LEU A 436 35.29 -5.73 -20.90
C LEU A 436 35.38 -5.96 -22.41
N LYS A 437 34.49 -6.77 -22.95
CA LYS A 437 34.40 -7.07 -24.39
C LYS A 437 34.14 -5.83 -25.23
N GLU A 438 33.43 -4.84 -24.69
CA GLU A 438 33.17 -3.56 -25.34
C GLU A 438 34.47 -2.79 -25.61
N LEU A 439 35.46 -2.86 -24.72
CA LEU A 439 36.74 -2.15 -24.89
C LEU A 439 37.50 -2.59 -26.14
N VAL A 440 37.37 -3.87 -26.54
CA VAL A 440 37.96 -4.37 -27.81
C VAL A 440 37.32 -3.71 -29.03
N LYS A 441 36.04 -3.34 -28.94
CA LYS A 441 35.34 -2.67 -30.05
C LYS A 441 35.69 -1.20 -30.15
N THR A 442 35.96 -0.55 -29.02
CA THR A 442 36.16 0.90 -28.94
C THR A 442 37.63 1.31 -28.97
N ASP A 443 38.55 0.46 -28.51
CA ASP A 443 39.98 0.75 -28.45
C ASP A 443 40.76 -0.14 -29.43
N ILE A 444 41.31 0.50 -30.48
CA ILE A 444 42.07 -0.18 -31.53
C ILE A 444 43.37 -0.81 -31.03
N ASN A 445 43.84 -0.43 -29.83
CA ASN A 445 45.05 -0.96 -29.20
C ASN A 445 44.78 -2.19 -28.32
N ILE A 446 43.53 -2.63 -28.21
CA ILE A 446 43.14 -3.77 -27.38
C ILE A 446 42.66 -4.92 -28.26
N LYS A 447 43.46 -6.00 -28.33
CA LYS A 447 43.06 -7.25 -29.00
C LYS A 447 42.95 -8.44 -28.06
N SER A 448 41.81 -9.13 -28.17
CA SER A 448 41.50 -10.36 -27.45
C SER A 448 42.27 -11.57 -28.03
N GLY A 449 42.31 -12.67 -27.29
CA GLY A 449 42.88 -13.94 -27.78
C GLY A 449 44.38 -14.11 -27.53
N THR A 450 44.90 -15.22 -28.06
CA THR A 450 46.31 -15.62 -27.96
C THR A 450 47.16 -14.97 -29.06
N ILE A 451 48.49 -15.07 -28.94
CA ILE A 451 49.41 -14.64 -30.01
C ILE A 451 49.01 -15.30 -31.35
N ARG A 452 48.59 -16.57 -31.33
CA ARG A 452 48.15 -17.30 -32.53
C ARG A 452 46.93 -16.65 -33.17
N ASP A 453 45.94 -16.29 -32.38
CA ASP A 453 44.70 -15.72 -32.90
C ASP A 453 44.95 -14.33 -33.52
N ILE A 454 45.82 -13.54 -32.90
CA ILE A 454 46.26 -12.24 -33.45
C ILE A 454 47.06 -12.43 -34.75
N VAL A 455 47.95 -13.43 -34.81
CA VAL A 455 48.72 -13.75 -36.02
C VAL A 455 47.78 -14.17 -37.15
N GLU A 456 46.80 -15.04 -36.85
CA GLU A 456 45.82 -15.48 -37.83
C GLU A 456 45.00 -14.32 -38.38
N GLU A 457 44.44 -13.48 -37.50
CA GLU A 457 43.69 -12.29 -37.91
C GLU A 457 44.52 -11.33 -38.77
N TYR A 458 45.80 -11.17 -38.46
CA TYR A 458 46.73 -10.36 -39.26
C TYR A 458 46.98 -10.98 -40.63
N LEU A 459 47.31 -12.28 -40.69
CA LEU A 459 47.62 -12.97 -41.94
C LEU A 459 46.39 -13.14 -42.86
N LEU A 460 45.18 -13.19 -42.30
CA LEU A 460 43.94 -13.23 -43.09
C LEU A 460 43.79 -12.02 -44.02
N GLN A 461 44.44 -10.90 -43.71
CA GLN A 461 44.40 -9.66 -44.51
C GLN A 461 45.28 -9.72 -45.76
N PHE A 462 46.12 -10.75 -45.92
CA PHE A 462 47.10 -10.85 -47.01
C PHE A 462 46.95 -12.17 -47.76
N ASP A 463 47.10 -12.13 -49.09
CA ASP A 463 47.08 -13.33 -49.94
C ASP A 463 48.48 -13.93 -50.16
N GLU A 464 49.48 -13.37 -49.49
CA GLU A 464 50.87 -13.82 -49.48
C GLU A 464 51.38 -14.07 -48.04
N PRO A 465 52.32 -15.01 -47.83
CA PRO A 465 52.96 -15.20 -46.53
C PRO A 465 53.74 -13.96 -46.09
N LYS A 466 53.71 -13.64 -44.80
CA LYS A 466 54.43 -12.48 -44.25
C LYS A 466 55.67 -12.86 -43.49
N HIS A 467 56.70 -12.03 -43.57
CA HIS A 467 57.93 -12.25 -42.82
C HIS A 467 57.69 -12.13 -41.31
N LEU A 468 58.34 -12.97 -40.51
CA LEU A 468 58.19 -13.01 -39.05
C LEU A 468 58.36 -11.64 -38.37
N PHE A 469 59.25 -10.78 -38.88
CA PHE A 469 59.45 -9.44 -38.32
C PHE A 469 58.30 -8.47 -38.62
N GLU A 470 57.58 -8.63 -39.73
CA GLU A 470 56.35 -7.86 -39.98
C GLU A 470 55.24 -8.27 -39.00
N ILE A 471 55.12 -9.58 -38.79
CA ILE A 471 54.21 -10.18 -37.81
C ILE A 471 54.58 -9.69 -36.39
N GLU A 472 55.86 -9.67 -36.02
CA GLU A 472 56.35 -9.11 -34.75
C GLU A 472 55.95 -7.64 -34.60
N LYS A 473 56.18 -6.79 -35.62
CA LYS A 473 55.82 -5.37 -35.62
C LYS A 473 54.33 -5.13 -35.43
N HIS A 474 53.47 -6.03 -35.93
CA HIS A 474 52.03 -5.98 -35.67
C HIS A 474 51.68 -6.39 -34.23
N ILE A 475 52.24 -7.50 -33.75
CA ILE A 475 51.86 -8.10 -32.46
C ILE A 475 52.36 -7.28 -31.27
N ILE A 476 53.54 -6.65 -31.34
CA ILE A 476 54.10 -5.85 -30.24
C ILE A 476 53.16 -4.71 -29.81
N ARG A 477 52.33 -4.19 -30.73
CA ARG A 477 51.28 -3.19 -30.41
C ARG A 477 50.29 -3.68 -29.35
N TYR A 478 50.02 -4.99 -29.34
CA TYR A 478 49.05 -5.63 -28.46
C TYR A 478 49.71 -6.44 -27.34
N ARG A 479 50.95 -6.89 -27.53
CA ARG A 479 51.73 -7.74 -26.62
C ARG A 479 53.17 -7.21 -26.57
N PRO A 480 53.44 -6.09 -25.89
CA PRO A 480 54.72 -5.39 -25.96
C PRO A 480 55.93 -6.21 -25.50
N ASN A 481 55.69 -7.21 -24.65
CA ASN A 481 56.74 -8.07 -24.09
C ASN A 481 57.03 -9.33 -24.93
N THR A 482 56.45 -9.47 -26.13
CA THR A 482 56.77 -10.58 -27.04
C THR A 482 57.92 -10.23 -27.98
N ASN A 483 58.41 -11.23 -28.71
CA ASN A 483 59.43 -11.05 -29.74
C ASN A 483 59.31 -12.12 -30.82
N ALA A 484 60.01 -11.93 -31.94
CA ALA A 484 60.01 -12.84 -33.10
C ALA A 484 60.25 -14.32 -32.71
N LEU A 485 61.21 -14.61 -31.82
CA LEU A 485 61.51 -15.97 -31.39
C LEU A 485 60.32 -16.60 -30.62
N SER A 486 59.73 -15.84 -29.70
CA SER A 486 58.58 -16.28 -28.91
C SER A 486 57.35 -16.51 -29.77
N ILE A 487 57.12 -15.64 -30.77
CA ILE A 487 56.04 -15.79 -31.76
C ILE A 487 56.27 -17.06 -32.57
N MET A 488 57.45 -17.24 -33.17
CA MET A 488 57.79 -18.42 -33.97
C MET A 488 57.64 -19.72 -33.18
N GLN A 489 58.11 -19.77 -31.92
CA GLN A 489 57.90 -20.92 -31.05
C GLN A 489 56.41 -21.16 -30.79
N ASN A 490 55.63 -20.13 -30.46
CA ASN A 490 54.19 -20.26 -30.23
C ASN A 490 53.46 -20.86 -31.44
N LEU A 491 53.81 -20.42 -32.65
CA LEU A 491 53.21 -20.89 -33.90
C LEU A 491 53.60 -22.33 -34.21
N ARG A 492 54.86 -22.74 -33.97
CA ARG A 492 55.31 -24.13 -34.13
C ARG A 492 54.57 -25.11 -33.22
N PHE A 493 54.22 -24.68 -32.01
CA PHE A 493 53.45 -25.49 -31.06
C PHE A 493 51.94 -25.45 -31.30
N ASP A 494 51.47 -24.90 -32.43
CA ASP A 494 50.05 -24.89 -32.76
C ASP A 494 49.57 -26.27 -33.24
N LYS A 495 48.82 -26.97 -32.37
CA LYS A 495 48.25 -28.28 -32.68
C LYS A 495 47.17 -28.23 -33.77
N SER A 496 46.57 -27.06 -34.00
CA SER A 496 45.52 -26.88 -35.00
C SER A 496 46.03 -26.79 -36.44
N LYS A 497 47.36 -26.75 -36.63
CA LYS A 497 48.02 -26.67 -37.96
C LYS A 497 47.48 -25.53 -38.82
N ARG A 498 47.08 -24.41 -38.19
CA ARG A 498 46.56 -23.21 -38.90
C ARG A 498 47.66 -22.50 -39.70
N PHE A 499 48.90 -22.60 -39.26
CA PHE A 499 50.04 -21.88 -39.84
C PHE A 499 50.92 -22.77 -40.71
N VAL A 500 51.40 -22.22 -41.82
CA VAL A 500 52.40 -22.84 -42.71
C VAL A 500 53.69 -22.03 -42.60
N LEU A 501 54.80 -22.71 -42.32
CA LEU A 501 56.12 -22.10 -42.16
C LEU A 501 56.93 -22.30 -43.45
N PHE A 502 57.27 -21.21 -44.12
CA PHE A 502 58.06 -21.19 -45.34
C PHE A 502 59.55 -20.91 -45.07
N LYS A 503 60.37 -21.03 -46.12
CA LYS A 503 61.79 -20.64 -46.06
C LYS A 503 61.93 -19.16 -45.70
N ASN A 504 63.10 -18.80 -45.18
CA ASN A 504 63.44 -17.41 -44.80
C ASN A 504 62.41 -16.78 -43.84
N SER A 505 61.89 -17.55 -42.88
CA SER A 505 61.01 -17.06 -41.80
C SER A 505 59.70 -16.41 -42.26
N HIS A 506 59.19 -16.79 -43.44
CA HIS A 506 57.86 -16.37 -43.89
C HIS A 506 56.78 -17.31 -43.34
N ILE A 507 55.64 -16.76 -42.94
CA ILE A 507 54.54 -17.48 -42.31
C ILE A 507 53.25 -17.15 -43.06
N GLY A 508 52.51 -18.19 -43.44
CA GLY A 508 51.19 -18.08 -44.06
C GLY A 508 50.13 -18.90 -43.30
N LEU A 509 48.90 -18.87 -43.81
CA LEU A 509 47.78 -19.64 -43.29
C LEU A 509 47.48 -20.86 -44.16
N ASN A 510 47.25 -22.02 -43.53
CA ASN A 510 46.95 -23.26 -44.24
C ASN A 510 45.66 -23.14 -45.08
N CYS A 511 44.66 -22.39 -44.62
CA CYS A 511 43.44 -22.12 -45.39
C CYS A 511 43.65 -21.29 -46.66
N LYS A 512 44.80 -20.63 -46.80
CA LYS A 512 45.19 -19.84 -47.98
C LYS A 512 46.24 -20.53 -48.85
N MET A 513 46.52 -21.83 -48.62
CA MET A 513 47.59 -22.54 -49.32
C MET A 513 47.47 -22.47 -50.86
N ASN A 514 46.24 -22.46 -51.40
CA ASN A 514 46.01 -22.34 -52.84
C ASN A 514 46.51 -21.01 -53.43
N TYR A 515 46.51 -19.91 -52.65
CA TYR A 515 47.06 -18.61 -53.08
C TYR A 515 48.59 -18.61 -53.08
N TYR A 516 49.22 -19.42 -52.23
CA TYR A 516 50.68 -19.42 -52.02
C TYR A 516 51.45 -20.26 -53.04
N ASN A 517 50.79 -21.16 -53.78
CA ASN A 517 51.43 -22.08 -54.72
C ASN A 517 52.18 -21.38 -55.87
N ASN A 518 51.92 -20.08 -56.10
CA ASN A 518 52.59 -19.28 -57.13
C ASN A 518 53.81 -18.47 -56.58
N VAL A 519 54.11 -18.56 -55.27
CA VAL A 519 55.17 -17.78 -54.60
C VAL A 519 56.10 -18.74 -53.85
N LEU A 520 57.15 -19.24 -54.51
CA LEU A 520 58.10 -20.21 -53.92
C LEU A 520 59.45 -19.62 -53.51
N ASN A 521 59.76 -18.39 -53.95
CA ASN A 521 61.03 -17.72 -53.67
C ASN A 521 60.81 -16.49 -52.79
N PHE A 522 61.00 -16.67 -51.48
CA PHE A 522 60.95 -15.57 -50.51
C PHE A 522 62.34 -14.98 -50.30
N PRO A 523 62.53 -13.65 -50.43
CA PRO A 523 63.82 -13.01 -50.16
C PRO A 523 64.27 -13.19 -48.70
N ARG A 524 65.58 -13.17 -48.48
CA ARG A 524 66.17 -13.24 -47.13
C ARG A 524 66.26 -11.82 -46.57
N HIS A 525 65.52 -11.56 -45.50
CA HIS A 525 65.52 -10.26 -44.85
C HIS A 525 66.23 -10.26 -43.49
N THR A 526 66.85 -9.13 -43.14
CA THR A 526 67.45 -8.92 -41.81
C THR A 526 66.54 -8.09 -40.91
N ARG A 527 66.65 -8.25 -39.58
CA ARG A 527 65.82 -7.49 -38.62
C ARG A 527 65.93 -5.97 -38.78
N LYS A 528 67.11 -5.47 -39.18
CA LYS A 528 67.38 -4.04 -39.41
C LYS A 528 66.50 -3.44 -40.53
N GLU A 529 66.09 -4.24 -41.51
CA GLU A 529 65.26 -3.78 -42.63
C GLU A 529 63.82 -3.46 -42.21
N PHE A 530 63.31 -4.06 -41.13
CA PHE A 530 61.93 -3.88 -40.66
C PHE A 530 61.77 -2.88 -39.50
N LEU A 531 62.89 -2.43 -38.93
CA LEU A 531 62.96 -1.47 -37.81
C LEU A 531 63.02 0.00 -38.26
N LYS A 532 62.96 0.26 -39.57
CA LYS A 532 62.54 1.55 -40.12
C LYS A 532 61.00 1.62 -40.11
#